data_AF-A0A7S3RXJ5-F1
#
_entry.id   AF-A0A7S3RXJ5-F1
#
_cell.length_a   1.000
_cell.length_b   1.000
_cell.length_c   1.000
_cell.angle_alpha   90.00
_cell.angle_beta   90.00
_cell.angle_gamma   90.00
#
_symmetry.space_group_name_H-M   'P 1'
#
loop_
_entity.id
_entity.type
_entity.pdbx_description
1 polymer ?
#
loop_
_entity_poly.entity_id
_entity_poly.type
_entity_poly.pdbx_seq_one_letter_code
_entity_poly.pdbx_strand_id
1 'polypeptide(L)'
;TMRPPALRLPSPRSPAAQCTVGTASLSVIIPAYDEAERLPRTLEESLAHLSTTRRGPWEIIVVDDGSHDSTCEFVAARLAAEPRLRLLSSGRGANRGKGAALAAGAAAARGDLLLLLDADGATPLS
;
A
#
# COMPACT_ATOMS: atom_id res chain seq x y z
N THR A 1 -26.03 3.42 -37.91
CA THR A 1 -25.59 3.34 -36.49
C THR A 1 -24.10 3.62 -36.44
N MET A 2 -23.64 4.67 -35.75
CA MET A 2 -22.21 5.01 -35.70
C MET A 2 -21.44 4.01 -34.83
N ARG A 3 -20.35 3.46 -35.37
CA ARG A 3 -19.40 2.61 -34.63
C ARG A 3 -18.48 3.52 -33.82
N PRO A 4 -18.30 3.31 -32.51
CA PRO A 4 -17.35 4.13 -31.73
C PRO A 4 -15.92 3.93 -32.27
N PRO A 5 -15.06 4.95 -32.21
CA PRO A 5 -13.69 4.86 -32.66
C PRO A 5 -12.95 3.78 -31.85
N ALA A 6 -12.20 2.93 -32.54
CA ALA A 6 -11.39 1.90 -31.90
C ALA A 6 -10.36 2.56 -30.99
N LEU A 7 -10.40 2.23 -29.69
CA LEU A 7 -9.41 2.68 -28.72
C LEU A 7 -8.05 2.09 -29.11
N ARG A 8 -7.12 2.93 -29.60
CA ARG A 8 -5.74 2.53 -29.83
C ARG A 8 -5.08 2.31 -28.47
N LEU A 9 -4.94 1.05 -28.07
CA LEU A 9 -4.07 0.70 -26.96
C LEU A 9 -2.62 1.07 -27.36
N PRO A 10 -1.83 1.67 -26.45
CA PRO A 10 -0.41 1.88 -26.71
C PRO A 10 0.24 0.53 -27.01
N SER A 11 1.12 0.50 -28.01
CA SER A 11 1.90 -0.68 -28.36
C SER A 11 2.65 -1.19 -27.12
N PRO A 12 2.70 -2.52 -26.88
CA PRO A 12 3.48 -3.07 -25.79
C PRO A 12 4.92 -2.54 -25.90
N ARG A 13 5.46 -2.02 -24.80
CA ARG A 13 6.84 -1.56 -24.76
C ARG A 13 7.75 -2.75 -25.09
N SER A 14 8.72 -2.51 -25.96
CA SER A 14 9.69 -3.52 -26.41
C SER A 14 10.35 -4.21 -25.21
N PRO A 15 10.53 -5.55 -25.20
CA PRO A 15 11.11 -6.30 -24.06
C PRO A 15 12.61 -6.04 -23.82
N ALA A 16 13.21 -5.06 -24.53
CA ALA A 16 14.64 -4.81 -24.55
C ALA A 16 15.09 -3.57 -23.74
N ALA A 17 14.29 -3.09 -22.78
CA ALA A 17 14.86 -2.38 -21.65
C ALA A 17 15.26 -3.44 -20.62
N GLN A 18 16.49 -3.93 -20.73
CA GLN A 18 17.08 -4.76 -19.68
C GLN A 18 17.11 -3.91 -18.42
N CYS A 19 16.19 -4.15 -17.49
CA CYS A 19 16.28 -3.62 -16.14
C CYS A 19 17.61 -4.11 -15.58
N THR A 20 18.60 -3.24 -15.53
CA THR A 20 19.73 -3.40 -14.61
C THR A 20 19.12 -3.71 -13.25
N VAL A 21 19.42 -4.91 -12.73
CA VAL A 21 18.89 -5.40 -11.45
C VAL A 21 19.54 -4.59 -10.32
N GLY A 22 19.12 -3.34 -10.19
CA GLY A 22 19.06 -2.70 -8.89
C GLY A 22 17.98 -3.43 -8.08
N THR A 23 18.18 -3.55 -6.78
CA THR A 23 17.15 -4.05 -5.88
C THR A 23 15.94 -3.11 -5.95
N ALA A 24 14.90 -3.48 -6.71
CA ALA A 24 13.71 -2.65 -6.88
C ALA A 24 13.12 -2.28 -5.52
N SER A 25 12.74 -1.03 -5.35
CA SER A 25 12.14 -0.54 -4.12
C SER A 25 10.66 -0.95 -4.02
N LEU A 26 10.19 -1.30 -2.82
CA LEU A 26 8.83 -1.81 -2.60
C LEU A 26 7.99 -0.87 -1.73
N SER A 27 6.79 -0.50 -2.17
CA SER A 27 5.77 0.10 -1.31
C SER A 27 4.65 -0.90 -1.06
N VAL A 28 4.45 -1.28 0.20
CA VAL A 28 3.30 -2.06 0.65
C VAL A 28 2.18 -1.10 1.05
N ILE A 29 1.02 -1.22 0.44
CA ILE A 29 -0.14 -0.36 0.70
C ILE A 29 -1.20 -1.19 1.42
N ILE A 30 -1.57 -0.75 2.62
CA ILE A 30 -2.59 -1.40 3.46
C ILE A 30 -3.79 -0.43 3.60
N PRO A 31 -4.87 -0.61 2.82
CA PRO A 31 -6.10 0.14 3.07
C PRO A 31 -6.73 -0.31 4.39
N ALA A 32 -7.19 0.64 5.20
CA ALA A 32 -7.80 0.38 6.49
C ALA A 32 -9.05 1.26 6.70
N TYR A 33 -10.11 0.66 7.24
CA TYR A 33 -11.31 1.35 7.73
C TYR A 33 -11.91 0.53 8.86
N ASP A 34 -11.89 1.05 10.08
CA ASP A 34 -12.33 0.36 11.30
C ASP A 34 -11.65 -1.01 11.48
N GLU A 35 -10.31 -1.01 11.46
CA GLU A 35 -9.44 -2.18 11.48
C GLU A 35 -8.64 -2.36 12.78
N ALA A 36 -9.03 -1.70 13.89
CA ALA A 36 -8.25 -1.68 15.12
C ALA A 36 -7.97 -3.08 15.71
N GLU A 37 -8.82 -4.06 15.42
CA GLU A 37 -8.63 -5.44 15.91
C GLU A 37 -7.72 -6.28 15.01
N ARG A 38 -7.67 -5.99 13.70
CA ARG A 38 -7.03 -6.86 12.70
C ARG A 38 -5.70 -6.30 12.19
N LEU A 39 -5.66 -5.00 11.91
CA LEU A 39 -4.46 -4.30 11.44
C LEU A 39 -3.23 -4.54 12.32
N PRO A 40 -3.32 -4.57 13.67
CA PRO A 40 -2.14 -4.75 14.50
C PRO A 40 -1.33 -5.97 14.17
N ARG A 41 -1.99 -7.12 14.02
CA ARG A 41 -1.33 -8.37 13.71
C ARG A 41 -0.65 -8.29 12.34
N THR A 42 -1.40 -7.89 11.32
CA THR A 42 -0.92 -7.80 9.93
C THR A 42 0.26 -6.84 9.80
N LEU A 43 0.21 -5.68 10.45
CA LEU A 43 1.28 -4.69 10.40
C LEU A 43 2.56 -5.21 11.05
N GLU A 44 2.47 -5.77 12.25
CA GLU A 44 3.65 -6.29 12.98
C GLU A 44 4.30 -7.47 12.25
N GLU A 45 3.49 -8.41 11.74
CA GLU A 45 4.00 -9.54 10.94
C GLU A 45 4.69 -9.05 9.65
N SER A 46 4.12 -8.04 8.98
CA SER A 46 4.69 -7.43 7.78
C SER A 46 6.01 -6.72 8.06
N LEU A 47 6.08 -5.92 9.14
CA LEU A 47 7.29 -5.21 9.55
C LEU A 47 8.42 -6.18 9.92
N ALA A 48 8.08 -7.25 10.66
CA ALA A 48 9.03 -8.28 11.03
C ALA A 48 9.58 -8.99 9.78
N HIS A 49 8.71 -9.43 8.87
CA HIS A 49 9.11 -10.11 7.64
C HIS A 49 10.01 -9.21 6.77
N LEU A 50 9.55 -7.98 6.46
CA LEU A 50 10.29 -7.07 5.58
C LEU A 50 11.63 -6.63 6.17
N SER A 51 11.75 -6.54 7.50
CA SER A 51 13.02 -6.21 8.17
C SER A 51 14.09 -7.30 8.00
N THR A 52 13.70 -8.55 7.71
CA THR A 52 14.65 -9.65 7.45
C THR A 52 15.01 -9.80 5.97
N THR A 53 14.26 -9.14 5.07
CA THR A 53 14.42 -9.29 3.63
C THR A 53 15.64 -8.52 3.11
N ARG A 54 16.38 -9.10 2.16
CA ARG A 54 17.55 -8.45 1.51
C ARG A 54 17.25 -7.94 0.09
N ARG A 55 15.97 -7.80 -0.26
CA ARG A 55 15.49 -7.54 -1.63
C ARG A 55 15.46 -6.07 -2.06
N GLY A 56 15.85 -5.15 -1.19
CA GLY A 56 15.88 -3.71 -1.47
C GLY A 56 15.23 -2.87 -0.38
N PRO A 57 15.22 -1.53 -0.54
CA PRO A 57 14.50 -0.64 0.34
C PRO A 57 12.99 -0.85 0.22
N TRP A 58 12.27 -0.63 1.31
CA TRP A 58 10.83 -0.78 1.35
C TRP A 58 10.18 0.27 2.27
N GLU A 59 8.88 0.48 2.07
CA GLU A 59 8.01 1.20 2.98
C GLU A 59 6.66 0.48 3.14
N ILE A 60 5.98 0.71 4.26
CA ILE A 60 4.57 0.36 4.44
C ILE A 60 3.78 1.66 4.57
N ILE A 61 2.72 1.78 3.79
CA ILE A 61 1.77 2.89 3.83
C ILE A 61 0.42 2.32 4.28
N VAL A 62 0.03 2.62 5.51
CA VAL A 62 -1.35 2.40 5.95
C VAL A 62 -2.18 3.58 5.47
N VAL A 63 -3.25 3.29 4.73
CA VAL A 63 -4.19 4.28 4.23
C VAL A 63 -5.50 4.13 4.99
N ASP A 64 -5.66 4.94 6.02
CA ASP A 64 -6.90 5.06 6.77
C ASP A 64 -7.96 5.82 5.95
N ASP A 65 -9.06 5.16 5.66
CA ASP A 65 -10.19 5.71 4.92
C ASP A 65 -11.25 6.28 5.86
N GLY A 66 -10.82 7.02 6.88
CA GLY A 66 -11.70 7.73 7.79
C GLY A 66 -12.32 6.87 8.88
N SER A 67 -11.53 6.01 9.53
CA SER A 67 -11.98 5.16 10.64
C SER A 67 -12.54 5.97 11.80
N HIS A 68 -13.45 5.33 12.55
CA HIS A 68 -14.05 5.81 13.79
C HIS A 68 -13.44 5.14 15.02
N ASP A 69 -12.85 3.96 14.87
CA ASP A 69 -12.16 3.25 15.93
C ASP A 69 -10.72 3.76 16.14
N SER A 70 -9.91 3.00 16.89
CA SER A 70 -8.53 3.34 17.21
C SER A 70 -7.51 2.96 16.11
N THR A 71 -7.94 2.73 14.86
CA THR A 71 -7.05 2.31 13.76
C THR A 71 -5.93 3.33 13.52
N CYS A 72 -6.26 4.62 13.45
CA CYS A 72 -5.30 5.68 13.23
C CYS A 72 -4.32 5.81 14.40
N GLU A 73 -4.82 5.81 15.63
CA GLU A 73 -4.06 5.94 16.87
C GLU A 73 -3.03 4.82 16.99
N PHE A 74 -3.44 3.59 16.65
CA PHE A 74 -2.55 2.43 16.65
C PHE A 74 -1.34 2.62 15.73
N VAL A 75 -1.56 3.11 14.50
CA VAL A 75 -0.49 3.33 13.52
C VAL A 75 0.38 4.53 13.93
N ALA A 76 -0.25 5.63 14.35
CA ALA A 76 0.44 6.85 14.76
C ALA A 76 1.43 6.59 15.90
N ALA A 77 1.08 5.74 16.86
CA ALA A 77 1.95 5.35 17.97
C ALA A 77 3.25 4.64 17.54
N ARG A 78 3.32 4.09 16.31
CA ARG A 78 4.49 3.36 15.78
C ARG A 78 5.41 4.19 14.91
N LEU A 79 4.94 5.33 14.38
CA LEU A 79 5.67 6.12 13.40
C LEU A 79 7.04 6.60 13.91
N ALA A 80 7.16 6.86 15.22
CA ALA A 80 8.43 7.27 15.82
C ALA A 80 9.48 6.15 15.87
N ALA A 81 9.04 4.90 15.98
CA ALA A 81 9.93 3.73 16.08
C ALA A 81 10.24 3.10 14.71
N GLU A 82 9.36 3.28 13.73
CA GLU A 82 9.52 2.72 12.39
C GLU A 82 9.44 3.81 11.31
N PRO A 83 10.58 4.38 10.87
CA PRO A 83 10.61 5.45 9.87
C PRO A 83 10.19 5.00 8.46
N ARG A 84 10.10 3.70 8.19
CA ARG A 84 9.59 3.14 6.93
C ARG A 84 8.07 2.94 6.94
N LEU A 85 7.41 3.21 8.07
CA LEU A 85 5.95 3.20 8.20
C LEU A 85 5.41 4.61 7.97
N ARG A 86 4.34 4.71 7.19
CA ARG A 86 3.62 5.96 6.92
C ARG A 86 2.13 5.75 7.14
N LEU A 87 1.47 6.79 7.64
CA LEU A 87 0.01 6.86 7.75
C LEU A 87 -0.49 7.95 6.80
N LEU A 88 -1.44 7.59 5.94
CA LEU A 88 -2.27 8.53 5.19
C LEU A 88 -3.69 8.39 5.72
N SER A 89 -4.33 9.48 6.14
CA SER A 89 -5.73 9.45 6.59
C SER A 89 -6.57 10.40 5.77
N SER A 90 -7.75 9.93 5.36
CA SER A 90 -8.81 10.76 4.75
C SER A 90 -9.49 11.69 5.76
N GLY A 91 -9.26 11.49 7.07
CA GLY A 91 -9.96 12.18 8.16
C GLY A 91 -11.20 11.42 8.61
N ARG A 92 -11.49 11.49 9.91
CA ARG A 92 -12.56 10.71 10.57
C ARG A 92 -13.92 10.88 9.89
N GLY A 93 -14.56 9.77 9.52
CA GLY A 93 -15.87 9.76 8.86
C GLY A 93 -15.86 10.09 7.37
N ALA A 94 -14.71 10.38 6.77
CA ALA A 94 -14.57 10.66 5.34
C ALA A 94 -14.31 9.40 4.51
N ASN A 95 -15.04 8.31 4.78
CA ASN A 95 -14.88 7.04 4.07
C ASN A 95 -15.28 7.17 2.59
N ARG A 96 -14.32 6.88 1.70
CA ARG A 96 -14.46 6.98 0.24
C ARG A 96 -14.40 5.62 -0.45
N GLY A 97 -14.30 4.56 0.33
CA GLY A 97 -14.16 3.18 -0.09
C GLY A 97 -12.72 2.76 -0.36
N LYS A 98 -12.49 1.44 -0.25
CA LYS A 98 -11.19 0.77 -0.47
C LYS A 98 -10.47 1.19 -1.74
N GLY A 99 -11.19 1.36 -2.86
CA GLY A 99 -10.58 1.79 -4.13
C GLY A 99 -9.95 3.17 -4.05
N ALA A 100 -10.57 4.12 -3.33
CA ALA A 100 -10.03 5.44 -3.12
C ALA A 100 -8.79 5.39 -2.21
N ALA A 101 -8.82 4.57 -1.16
CA ALA A 101 -7.68 4.34 -0.28
C ALA A 101 -6.49 3.74 -1.04
N LEU A 102 -6.71 2.72 -1.86
CA LEU A 102 -5.67 2.12 -2.71
C LEU A 102 -5.09 3.13 -3.71
N ALA A 103 -5.93 3.94 -4.35
CA ALA A 103 -5.48 4.97 -5.28
C ALA A 103 -4.64 6.04 -4.57
N ALA A 104 -5.06 6.48 -3.37
CA ALA A 104 -4.31 7.43 -2.56
C ALA A 104 -2.95 6.86 -2.12
N GLY A 105 -2.92 5.60 -1.67
CA GLY A 105 -1.68 4.90 -1.32
C GLY A 105 -0.74 4.78 -2.51
N ALA A 106 -1.25 4.38 -3.68
CA ALA A 106 -0.46 4.26 -4.90
C ALA A 106 0.12 5.60 -5.37
N ALA A 107 -0.65 6.68 -5.25
CA ALA A 107 -0.18 8.03 -5.60
C ALA A 107 0.91 8.56 -4.64
N ALA A 108 0.91 8.09 -3.39
CA ALA A 108 1.86 8.51 -2.35
C ALA A 108 3.07 7.58 -2.21
N ALA A 109 3.05 6.43 -2.89
CA ALA A 109 4.09 5.42 -2.89
C ALA A 109 5.37 5.94 -3.56
N ARG A 110 6.51 5.54 -3.01
CA ARG A 110 7.86 5.89 -3.48
C ARG A 110 8.58 4.70 -4.11
N GLY A 111 8.05 3.50 -3.96
CA GLY A 111 8.61 2.26 -4.47
C GLY A 111 8.37 2.07 -5.97
N ASP A 112 9.31 1.38 -6.61
CA ASP A 112 9.18 0.93 -8.01
C ASP A 112 8.11 -0.16 -8.17
N LEU A 113 7.89 -0.94 -7.12
CA LEU A 113 6.90 -1.99 -7.02
C LEU A 113 5.84 -1.63 -5.97
N LEU A 114 4.57 -1.89 -6.29
CA LEU A 114 3.45 -1.74 -5.37
C LEU A 114 2.90 -3.11 -4.99
N LEU A 115 2.76 -3.35 -3.70
CA LEU A 115 2.08 -4.52 -3.15
C LEU A 115 0.86 -4.06 -2.37
N LEU A 116 -0.31 -4.55 -2.75
CA LEU A 116 -1.55 -4.25 -2.04
C LEU A 116 -1.79 -5.39 -1.05
N LEU A 117 -1.89 -5.04 0.23
CA LEU A 117 -2.07 -6.01 1.31
C LEU A 117 -3.31 -5.65 2.11
N ASP A 118 -4.17 -6.64 2.37
CA ASP A 118 -5.38 -6.43 3.16
C ASP A 118 -5.05 -6.35 4.66
N ALA A 119 -5.71 -5.43 5.37
CA ALA A 119 -5.51 -5.21 6.81
C ALA A 119 -5.86 -6.44 7.66
N ASP A 120 -6.74 -7.32 7.16
CA ASP A 120 -7.16 -8.55 7.83
C ASP A 120 -6.15 -9.71 7.72
N GLY A 121 -5.10 -9.56 6.92
CA GLY A 121 -4.09 -10.59 6.75
C GLY A 121 -4.59 -11.81 5.97
N ALA A 122 -5.65 -11.69 5.17
CA ALA A 122 -6.16 -12.79 4.33
C ALA A 122 -5.09 -13.38 3.38
N THR A 123 -4.10 -12.56 2.99
CA THR A 123 -2.92 -12.98 2.23
C THR A 123 -1.65 -12.53 2.96
N PRO A 124 -1.09 -13.34 3.88
CA PRO A 124 0.08 -12.92 4.65
C PRO A 124 1.32 -12.74 3.75
N LEU A 125 2.19 -11.82 4.15
CA LEU A 125 3.49 -11.58 3.49
C LEU A 125 4.58 -12.59 3.91
N SER A 126 4.32 -13.39 4.95
CA SER A 126 5.27 -14.27 5.61
C SER A 126 5.45 -15.64 4.97
#